data_AF-A0A9D5NEN1-F1
#
_entry.id   AF-A0A9D5NEN1-F1
#
_cell.length_a   1.000
_cell.length_b   1.000
_cell.length_c   1.000
_cell.angle_alpha   90.00
_cell.angle_beta   90.00
_cell.angle_gamma   90.00
#
_symmetry.space_group_name_H-M   'P 1'
#
loop_
_entity.id
_entity.type
_entity.pdbx_description
1 polymer ?
#
loop_
_entity_poly.entity_id
_entity_poly.type
_entity_poly.pdbx_seq_one_letter_code
_entity_poly.pdbx_strand_id
1 'polypeptide(L)'
;MNKLLVLPLLVAGLLLSSCSVIQVSSMSREEESSSSITPTSREKEKLISDLKENEYNLVPGNFVEKMNSFTTYKAVTEGETKATVLFFTVPQKINVTVIKNEYSYLYNSSESSMYSSEHHAYYHDNKAVYKDKNDNDYNTSVLADYLNKYGTYPFNNSIEGYKISGDAINEVTKLDMDGDNYRFKIAFDKEKATTNVRIQMKEFGALIDYPDFLSDIQVTITLKNDYTPVKLELESRYKAAQSMGTASCHQQYTVTYSSFNESIEVPNLDTIKSYFDK
;
A
#
# COMPACT_ATOMS: atom_id res chain seq x y z
N MET A 1 -26.71 41.84 -13.04
CA MET A 1 -25.28 41.49 -13.06
C MET A 1 -25.07 40.35 -12.08
N ASN A 2 -24.78 39.14 -12.58
CA ASN A 2 -24.61 37.97 -11.72
C ASN A 2 -23.26 38.05 -11.01
N LYS A 3 -23.26 37.96 -9.67
CA LYS A 3 -22.05 37.64 -8.92
C LYS A 3 -21.76 36.16 -9.12
N LEU A 4 -20.71 35.85 -9.89
CA LEU A 4 -20.22 34.49 -10.05
C LEU A 4 -19.64 34.04 -8.70
N LEU A 5 -20.30 33.09 -8.04
CA LEU A 5 -19.88 32.58 -6.75
C LEU A 5 -18.75 31.55 -6.98
N VAL A 6 -17.50 32.01 -6.93
CA VAL A 6 -16.33 31.12 -7.01
C VAL A 6 -16.15 30.46 -5.64
N LEU A 7 -16.72 29.27 -5.47
CA LEU A 7 -16.37 28.40 -4.36
C LEU A 7 -15.05 27.68 -4.68
N PRO A 8 -14.06 27.68 -3.77
CA PRO A 8 -12.94 26.75 -3.87
C PRO A 8 -13.47 25.35 -3.54
N LEU A 9 -13.68 24.50 -4.56
CA LEU A 9 -13.83 23.07 -4.34
C LEU A 9 -12.47 22.52 -3.89
N LEU A 10 -12.47 21.71 -2.82
CA LEU A 10 -11.38 20.77 -2.51
C LEU A 10 -11.89 19.36 -2.86
N VAL A 11 -11.13 18.59 -3.66
CA VAL A 11 -11.37 17.17 -3.96
C VAL A 11 -10.11 16.38 -3.65
N ALA A 12 -10.02 15.89 -2.43
CA ALA A 12 -8.76 15.41 -1.84
C ALA A 12 -8.41 13.94 -2.13
N GLY A 13 -7.09 13.67 -2.18
CA GLY A 13 -6.48 12.46 -2.74
C GLY A 13 -6.04 11.40 -1.73
N LEU A 14 -5.79 10.17 -2.22
CA LEU A 14 -6.05 8.96 -1.45
C LEU A 14 -4.89 7.94 -1.53
N LEU A 15 -4.15 7.77 -0.43
CA LEU A 15 -2.97 6.89 -0.33
C LEU A 15 -2.86 6.16 1.04
N LEU A 16 -1.85 5.31 1.23
CA LEU A 16 -1.98 3.98 1.87
C LEU A 16 -0.94 3.64 2.96
N SER A 17 -1.26 2.70 3.88
CA SER A 17 -0.37 1.85 4.77
C SER A 17 -0.42 2.10 6.31
N SER A 18 -0.13 1.21 7.28
CA SER A 18 -0.15 -0.27 7.54
C SER A 18 0.41 -0.58 8.95
N CYS A 19 -0.36 -1.23 9.84
CA CYS A 19 0.17 -1.78 11.09
C CYS A 19 -0.69 -2.94 11.65
N SER A 20 -0.03 -3.97 12.18
CA SER A 20 -0.58 -4.96 13.13
C SER A 20 0.56 -5.74 13.79
N VAL A 21 0.47 -5.94 15.10
CA VAL A 21 1.38 -6.75 15.91
C VAL A 21 1.05 -8.25 15.71
N ILE A 22 2.07 -9.09 15.62
CA ILE A 22 1.91 -10.54 15.55
C ILE A 22 1.77 -11.12 16.96
N GLN A 23 0.68 -11.85 17.22
CA GLN A 23 0.66 -12.89 18.26
C GLN A 23 0.64 -14.26 17.57
N VAL A 24 1.63 -15.10 17.88
CA VAL A 24 1.70 -16.48 17.42
C VAL A 24 0.91 -17.36 18.39
N SER A 25 -0.22 -17.90 17.95
CA SER A 25 -0.93 -18.98 18.66
C SER A 25 -0.47 -20.34 18.14
N SER A 26 0.12 -21.15 19.02
CA SER A 26 0.58 -22.51 18.72
C SER A 26 -0.57 -23.45 18.35
N MET A 27 -0.50 -24.12 17.20
CA MET A 27 -1.40 -25.22 16.85
C MET A 27 -1.07 -26.46 17.69
N SER A 28 -2.09 -27.00 18.36
CA SER A 28 -2.04 -28.34 18.97
C SER A 28 -2.09 -29.43 17.89
N ARG A 29 -1.35 -30.51 18.13
CA ARG A 29 -1.18 -31.63 17.21
C ARG A 29 -2.13 -32.76 17.58
N GLU A 30 -3.15 -33.02 16.77
CA GLU A 30 -3.94 -34.25 16.87
C GLU A 30 -3.33 -35.31 15.94
N GLU A 31 -3.22 -36.54 16.45
CA GLU A 31 -2.74 -37.71 15.70
C GLU A 31 -3.94 -38.46 15.12
N GLU A 32 -4.04 -38.57 13.79
CA GLU A 32 -4.95 -39.53 13.15
C GLU A 32 -4.18 -40.72 12.56
N SER A 33 -4.74 -41.91 12.77
CA SER A 33 -4.13 -43.19 12.39
C SER A 33 -4.18 -43.44 10.88
N SER A 34 -3.07 -43.88 10.30
CA SER A 34 -3.02 -44.19 8.87
C SER A 34 -3.87 -45.42 8.50
N SER A 35 -4.81 -45.23 7.55
CA SER A 35 -5.26 -46.33 6.69
C SER A 35 -4.84 -46.01 5.25
N SER A 36 -4.09 -46.91 4.62
CA SER A 36 -3.48 -46.67 3.31
C SER A 36 -4.47 -46.95 2.18
N ILE A 37 -5.28 -45.94 1.83
CA ILE A 37 -6.10 -45.94 0.62
C ILE A 37 -5.33 -45.20 -0.47
N THR A 38 -5.01 -45.88 -1.57
CA THR A 38 -4.35 -45.27 -2.73
C THR A 38 -5.30 -44.26 -3.38
N PRO A 39 -4.98 -42.94 -3.44
CA PRO A 39 -5.93 -41.95 -3.93
C PRO A 39 -6.29 -42.18 -5.40
N THR A 40 -7.57 -42.03 -5.73
CA THR A 40 -8.08 -42.04 -7.12
C THR A 40 -7.50 -40.86 -7.91
N SER A 41 -7.56 -40.91 -9.25
CA SER A 41 -7.03 -39.83 -10.09
C SER A 41 -7.63 -38.46 -9.76
N ARG A 42 -8.92 -38.42 -9.41
CA ARG A 42 -9.64 -37.18 -9.03
C ARG A 42 -9.19 -36.64 -7.67
N GLU A 43 -8.89 -37.53 -6.72
CA GLU A 43 -8.31 -37.14 -5.42
C GLU A 43 -6.86 -36.69 -5.56
N LYS A 44 -6.08 -37.28 -6.48
CA LYS A 44 -4.73 -36.79 -6.82
C LYS A 44 -4.75 -35.43 -7.48
N GLU A 45 -5.66 -35.20 -8.44
CA GLU A 45 -5.87 -33.88 -9.06
C GLU A 45 -6.23 -32.83 -8.01
N LYS A 46 -7.16 -33.16 -7.10
CA LYS A 46 -7.50 -32.29 -5.97
C LYS A 46 -6.27 -32.03 -5.09
N LEU A 47 -5.55 -33.08 -4.65
CA LEU A 47 -4.37 -32.94 -3.80
C LEU A 47 -3.28 -32.05 -4.46
N ILE A 48 -3.09 -32.16 -5.77
CA ILE A 48 -2.16 -31.33 -6.55
C ILE A 48 -2.65 -29.87 -6.66
N SER A 49 -3.96 -29.65 -6.75
CA SER A 49 -4.57 -28.31 -6.70
C SER A 49 -4.35 -27.69 -5.32
N ASP A 50 -4.75 -28.40 -4.26
CA ASP A 50 -4.65 -27.99 -2.87
C ASP A 50 -3.16 -27.69 -2.50
N LEU A 51 -2.20 -28.48 -2.99
CA LEU A 51 -0.76 -28.21 -2.81
C LEU A 51 -0.29 -26.93 -3.52
N LYS A 52 -0.71 -26.69 -4.77
CA LYS A 52 -0.34 -25.47 -5.51
C LYS A 52 -0.99 -24.22 -4.93
N GLU A 53 -2.23 -24.32 -4.47
CA GLU A 53 -2.94 -23.24 -3.79
C GLU A 53 -2.23 -22.87 -2.48
N ASN A 54 -1.80 -23.88 -1.70
CA ASN A 54 -0.95 -23.66 -0.52
C ASN A 54 0.42 -23.02 -0.86
N GLU A 55 1.05 -23.36 -1.98
CA GLU A 55 2.27 -22.67 -2.44
C GLU A 55 2.00 -21.21 -2.83
N TYR A 56 0.89 -20.91 -3.50
CA TYR A 56 0.55 -19.54 -3.92
C TYR A 56 0.17 -18.65 -2.72
N ASN A 57 -0.46 -19.20 -1.69
CA ASN A 57 -0.79 -18.47 -0.47
C ASN A 57 0.46 -17.96 0.30
N LEU A 58 1.65 -18.48 0.02
CA LEU A 58 2.93 -17.98 0.56
C LEU A 58 3.46 -16.75 -0.19
N VAL A 59 3.01 -16.49 -1.42
CA VAL A 59 3.56 -15.43 -2.29
C VAL A 59 3.53 -14.03 -1.65
N PRO A 60 2.47 -13.57 -0.97
CA PRO A 60 2.48 -12.27 -0.30
C PRO A 60 3.49 -12.19 0.86
N GLY A 61 3.72 -13.31 1.57
CA GLY A 61 4.76 -13.41 2.61
C GLY A 61 6.16 -13.34 2.01
N ASN A 62 6.42 -14.12 0.96
CA ASN A 62 7.70 -14.16 0.25
C ASN A 62 8.06 -12.80 -0.37
N PHE A 63 7.07 -12.05 -0.88
CA PHE A 63 7.25 -10.66 -1.33
C PHE A 63 7.79 -9.77 -0.19
N VAL A 64 7.15 -9.83 0.99
CA VAL A 64 7.53 -9.02 2.15
C VAL A 64 8.91 -9.40 2.66
N GLU A 65 9.18 -10.70 2.81
CA GLU A 65 10.48 -11.19 3.25
C GLU A 65 11.60 -10.72 2.30
N LYS A 66 11.36 -10.82 0.98
CA LYS A 66 12.30 -10.33 -0.03
C LYS A 66 12.52 -8.82 0.07
N MET A 67 11.45 -8.03 0.19
CA MET A 67 11.54 -6.57 0.36
C MET A 67 12.27 -6.16 1.65
N ASN A 68 12.08 -6.94 2.72
CA ASN A 68 12.80 -6.74 3.97
C ASN A 68 14.30 -7.08 3.84
N SER A 69 14.66 -8.08 3.03
CA SER A 69 16.05 -8.51 2.82
C SER A 69 16.96 -7.49 2.12
N PHE A 70 16.39 -6.55 1.35
CA PHE A 70 17.17 -5.49 0.70
C PHE A 70 17.57 -4.39 1.68
N THR A 71 18.83 -3.96 1.67
CA THR A 71 19.30 -2.81 2.47
C THR A 71 18.79 -1.50 1.89
N THR A 72 18.70 -1.41 0.56
CA THR A 72 18.17 -0.27 -0.17
C THR A 72 17.25 -0.72 -1.29
N TYR A 73 16.24 0.10 -1.60
CA TYR A 73 15.42 0.02 -2.82
C TYR A 73 14.73 1.34 -3.08
N LYS A 74 14.28 1.55 -4.33
CA LYS A 74 13.34 2.60 -4.70
C LYS A 74 12.04 1.97 -5.19
N ALA A 75 10.91 2.51 -4.76
CA ALA A 75 9.59 2.22 -5.34
C ALA A 75 8.95 3.54 -5.81
N VAL A 76 8.48 3.57 -7.05
CA VAL A 76 7.80 4.73 -7.63
C VAL A 76 6.38 4.33 -7.99
N THR A 77 5.40 5.04 -7.43
CA THR A 77 3.97 4.87 -7.75
C THR A 77 3.51 5.97 -8.68
N GLU A 78 2.83 5.59 -9.75
CA GLU A 78 2.13 6.50 -10.65
C GLU A 78 0.70 5.98 -10.89
N GLY A 79 -0.30 6.85 -10.81
CA GLY A 79 -1.68 6.46 -11.04
C GLY A 79 -2.71 7.58 -11.00
N GLU A 80 -3.98 7.18 -11.00
CA GLU A 80 -5.13 8.08 -10.98
C GLU A 80 -6.25 7.52 -10.09
N THR A 81 -6.88 8.41 -9.33
CA THR A 81 -8.23 8.18 -8.79
C THR A 81 -9.23 9.02 -9.57
N LYS A 82 -10.31 8.39 -10.02
CA LYS A 82 -11.49 9.07 -10.57
C LYS A 82 -12.52 9.20 -9.47
N ALA A 83 -12.70 10.43 -8.96
CA ALA A 83 -13.68 10.74 -7.93
C ALA A 83 -14.96 11.28 -8.58
N THR A 84 -16.10 10.60 -8.37
CA THR A 84 -17.41 11.00 -8.90
C THR A 84 -18.32 11.52 -7.79
N VAL A 85 -18.76 12.77 -7.90
CA VAL A 85 -19.73 13.41 -7.00
C VAL A 85 -20.94 13.87 -7.82
N LEU A 86 -22.13 13.36 -7.49
CA LEU A 86 -23.37 13.55 -8.25
C LEU A 86 -23.21 13.15 -9.73
N PHE A 87 -22.98 14.13 -10.63
CA PHE A 87 -22.83 13.95 -12.07
C PHE A 87 -21.44 14.37 -12.58
N PHE A 88 -20.54 14.82 -11.70
CA PHE A 88 -19.21 15.29 -12.04
C PHE A 88 -18.17 14.23 -11.68
N THR A 89 -17.25 13.96 -12.59
CA THR A 89 -16.08 13.09 -12.34
C THR A 89 -14.82 13.91 -12.47
N VAL A 90 -13.99 13.90 -11.43
CA VAL A 90 -12.71 14.62 -11.37
C VAL A 90 -11.59 13.57 -11.37
N PRO A 91 -10.69 13.56 -12.37
CA PRO A 91 -9.48 12.76 -12.31
C PRO A 91 -8.49 13.42 -11.36
N GLN A 92 -7.82 12.58 -10.57
CA GLN A 92 -6.84 12.99 -9.59
C GLN A 92 -5.59 12.13 -9.73
N LYS A 93 -4.50 12.74 -10.18
CA LYS A 93 -3.19 12.09 -10.30
C LYS A 93 -2.63 11.75 -8.93
N ILE A 94 -1.85 10.69 -8.88
CA ILE A 94 -1.22 10.16 -7.69
C ILE A 94 0.23 9.86 -8.05
N ASN A 95 1.18 10.43 -7.31
CA ASN A 95 2.60 10.14 -7.43
C ASN A 95 3.17 9.84 -6.04
N VAL A 96 3.87 8.72 -5.90
CA VAL A 96 4.59 8.38 -4.66
C VAL A 96 6.02 8.00 -5.01
N THR A 97 6.97 8.37 -4.17
CA THR A 97 8.32 7.80 -4.21
C THR A 97 8.69 7.36 -2.81
N VAL A 98 9.04 6.08 -2.69
CA VAL A 98 9.56 5.46 -1.47
C VAL A 98 11.01 5.08 -1.72
N ILE A 99 11.92 5.46 -0.83
CA ILE A 99 13.33 5.08 -0.88
C ILE A 99 13.70 4.45 0.46
N LYS A 100 14.08 3.17 0.45
CA LYS A 100 14.65 2.49 1.62
C LYS A 100 16.13 2.78 1.65
N ASN A 101 16.61 3.33 2.76
CA ASN A 101 18.04 3.51 3.07
C ASN A 101 18.18 3.74 4.59
N GLU A 102 19.39 4.05 5.06
CA GLU A 102 19.66 4.54 6.43
C GLU A 102 18.79 5.75 6.82
N TYR A 103 18.57 6.65 5.86
CA TYR A 103 17.63 7.77 5.93
C TYR A 103 16.51 7.50 4.93
N SER A 104 15.56 6.67 5.31
CA SER A 104 14.42 6.32 4.45
C SER A 104 13.57 7.55 4.14
N TYR A 105 12.96 7.57 2.95
CA TYR A 105 12.19 8.70 2.45
C TYR A 105 10.87 8.25 1.83
N LEU A 106 9.83 9.06 2.06
CA LEU A 106 8.52 9.01 1.45
C LEU A 106 8.20 10.39 0.87
N TYR A 107 7.95 10.43 -0.43
CA TYR A 107 7.26 11.51 -1.10
C TYR A 107 5.88 11.04 -1.52
N ASN A 108 4.87 11.88 -1.31
CA ASN A 108 3.49 11.66 -1.73
C ASN A 108 2.97 12.98 -2.30
N SER A 109 2.45 12.97 -3.53
CA SER A 109 1.59 14.05 -4.02
C SER A 109 0.33 13.52 -4.70
N SER A 110 -0.74 14.30 -4.59
CA SER A 110 -1.97 14.00 -5.31
C SER A 110 -2.64 15.27 -5.80
N GLU A 111 -2.95 15.32 -7.10
CA GLU A 111 -3.32 16.55 -7.81
C GLU A 111 -4.54 16.37 -8.72
N SER A 112 -5.48 17.30 -8.63
CA SER A 112 -6.64 17.43 -9.50
C SER A 112 -6.88 18.90 -9.84
N SER A 113 -7.88 19.19 -10.68
CA SER A 113 -8.30 20.59 -10.96
C SER A 113 -8.90 21.31 -9.74
N MET A 114 -9.13 20.59 -8.62
CA MET A 114 -9.77 21.08 -7.41
C MET A 114 -8.91 20.86 -6.16
N TYR A 115 -7.73 20.25 -6.25
CA TYR A 115 -6.93 19.94 -5.06
C TYR A 115 -5.49 19.65 -5.44
N SER A 116 -4.56 19.96 -4.53
CA SER A 116 -3.22 19.40 -4.60
C SER A 116 -2.66 19.26 -3.19
N SER A 117 -2.32 18.03 -2.79
CA SER A 117 -1.52 17.73 -1.61
C SER A 117 -0.11 17.36 -2.01
N GLU A 118 0.81 17.62 -1.08
CA GLU A 118 2.20 17.22 -1.14
C GLU A 118 2.64 16.92 0.29
N HIS A 119 3.34 15.81 0.48
CA HIS A 119 3.86 15.37 1.77
C HIS A 119 5.23 14.73 1.58
N HIS A 120 6.21 15.22 2.33
CA HIS A 120 7.55 14.66 2.43
C HIS A 120 7.73 14.12 3.85
N ALA A 121 8.22 12.90 3.99
CA ALA A 121 8.65 12.34 5.27
C ALA A 121 9.97 11.60 5.14
N TYR A 122 10.82 11.81 6.13
CA TYR A 122 12.13 11.21 6.29
C TYR A 122 12.18 10.47 7.61
N TYR A 123 12.86 9.34 7.66
CA TYR A 123 12.86 8.45 8.82
C TYR A 123 14.28 7.97 9.12
N HIS A 124 14.69 8.14 10.37
CA HIS A 124 15.99 7.74 10.89
C HIS A 124 15.89 7.64 12.43
N ASP A 125 16.57 6.68 13.05
CA ASP A 125 16.71 6.51 14.50
C ASP A 125 15.46 6.81 15.35
N ASN A 126 14.34 6.15 15.01
CA ASN A 126 13.05 6.28 15.69
C ASN A 126 12.47 7.71 15.74
N LYS A 127 12.92 8.60 14.84
CA LYS A 127 12.35 9.91 14.57
C LYS A 127 11.73 9.94 13.16
N ALA A 128 10.78 10.85 12.97
CA ALA A 128 10.31 11.27 11.65
C ALA A 128 10.48 12.79 11.50
N VAL A 129 11.05 13.22 10.37
CA VAL A 129 11.12 14.62 9.94
C VAL A 129 10.21 14.76 8.72
N TYR A 130 9.20 15.63 8.76
CA TYR A 130 8.19 15.66 7.71
C TYR A 130 7.66 17.07 7.42
N LYS A 131 7.11 17.25 6.22
CA LYS A 131 6.59 18.52 5.73
C LYS A 131 5.38 18.32 4.82
N ASP A 132 4.25 18.89 5.22
CA ASP A 132 3.06 19.02 4.36
C ASP A 132 3.18 20.26 3.45
N LYS A 133 2.48 20.26 2.32
CA LYS A 133 2.55 21.31 1.27
C LYS A 133 2.49 22.76 1.78
N ASN A 134 1.70 23.00 2.82
CA ASN A 134 1.42 24.34 3.36
C ASN A 134 2.32 24.71 4.55
N ASP A 135 3.23 23.82 4.96
CA ASP A 135 4.14 24.07 6.07
C ASP A 135 5.27 25.04 5.65
N ASN A 136 5.61 25.97 6.54
CA ASN A 136 6.73 26.88 6.31
C ASN A 136 8.09 26.17 6.48
N ASP A 137 8.18 25.21 7.39
CA ASP A 137 9.40 24.49 7.78
C ASP A 137 9.09 23.00 8.05
N TYR A 138 10.11 22.18 8.28
CA TYR A 138 9.94 20.76 8.65
C TYR A 138 9.51 20.60 10.11
N ASN A 139 8.52 19.72 10.30
CA ASN A 139 8.13 19.21 11.61
C ASN A 139 9.04 18.05 12.01
N THR A 140 9.15 17.81 13.32
CA THR A 140 9.84 16.64 13.88
C THR A 140 8.94 15.93 14.88
N SER A 141 9.06 14.61 14.98
CA SER A 141 8.31 13.80 15.95
C SER A 141 9.03 12.49 16.23
N VAL A 142 8.68 11.84 17.35
CA VAL A 142 9.01 10.42 17.55
C VAL A 142 8.24 9.61 16.51
N LEU A 143 8.87 8.60 15.93
CA LEU A 143 8.29 7.78 14.86
C LEU A 143 6.91 7.25 15.26
N ALA A 144 6.75 6.71 16.46
CA ALA A 144 5.46 6.20 16.94
C ALA A 144 4.31 7.24 16.85
N ASP A 145 4.56 8.51 17.15
CA ASP A 145 3.56 9.58 17.06
C ASP A 145 3.25 9.94 15.60
N TYR A 146 4.27 9.96 14.74
CA TYR A 146 4.09 10.10 13.30
C TYR A 146 3.21 8.96 12.74
N LEU A 147 3.49 7.70 13.11
CA LEU A 147 2.71 6.54 12.64
C LEU A 147 1.26 6.59 13.17
N ASN A 148 1.06 7.00 14.43
CA ASN A 148 -0.28 7.19 14.99
C ASN A 148 -1.09 8.26 14.23
N LYS A 149 -0.44 9.33 13.75
CA LYS A 149 -1.08 10.39 12.95
C LYS A 149 -1.29 9.96 11.50
N TYR A 150 -0.23 9.54 10.81
CA TYR A 150 -0.20 9.34 9.35
C TYR A 150 -0.26 7.86 8.93
N GLY A 151 -0.67 6.95 9.82
CA GLY A 151 -0.85 5.54 9.52
C GLY A 151 0.41 4.68 9.62
N THR A 152 1.46 4.90 8.80
CA THR A 152 2.70 4.10 8.90
C THR A 152 3.95 4.61 8.15
N TYR A 153 4.98 3.77 8.25
CA TYR A 153 6.27 3.72 7.57
C TYR A 153 6.22 2.71 6.40
N PRO A 154 6.50 3.10 5.14
CA PRO A 154 6.20 2.31 3.93
C PRO A 154 7.13 1.12 3.66
N PHE A 155 7.76 0.56 4.70
CA PHE A 155 8.76 -0.51 4.63
C PHE A 155 8.40 -1.71 5.51
N ASN A 156 7.24 -1.70 6.19
CA ASN A 156 6.84 -2.72 7.16
C ASN A 156 5.71 -3.62 6.63
N ASN A 157 5.96 -4.93 6.58
CA ASN A 157 5.01 -6.05 6.63
C ASN A 157 3.65 -5.87 5.90
N SER A 158 3.68 -5.27 4.71
CA SER A 158 2.51 -4.98 3.89
C SER A 158 2.91 -4.86 2.43
N ILE A 159 1.94 -5.06 1.54
CA ILE A 159 2.05 -4.73 0.12
C ILE A 159 1.27 -3.43 -0.06
N GLU A 160 1.93 -2.34 -0.41
CA GLU A 160 1.29 -1.01 -0.57
C GLU A 160 0.35 -0.63 0.57
N GLY A 161 0.67 -1.09 1.77
CA GLY A 161 -0.13 -0.81 2.95
C GLY A 161 -1.29 -1.74 3.29
N TYR A 162 -1.62 -2.66 2.42
CA TYR A 162 -2.60 -3.69 2.71
C TYR A 162 -1.97 -4.73 3.64
N LYS A 163 -2.67 -5.01 4.75
CA LYS A 163 -2.21 -5.94 5.78
C LYS A 163 -2.04 -7.34 5.17
N ILE A 164 -0.86 -7.93 5.35
CA ILE A 164 -0.58 -9.31 4.93
C ILE A 164 -0.67 -10.20 6.18
N SER A 165 -1.86 -10.75 6.37
CA SER A 165 -2.15 -11.78 7.35
C SER A 165 -3.19 -12.73 6.77
N GLY A 166 -3.22 -13.98 7.22
CA GLY A 166 -4.07 -15.02 6.62
C GLY A 166 -5.57 -14.74 6.71
N ASP A 167 -6.01 -13.85 7.59
CA ASP A 167 -7.41 -13.39 7.68
C ASP A 167 -7.75 -12.23 6.71
N ALA A 168 -6.73 -11.55 6.15
CA ALA A 168 -6.84 -10.35 5.33
C ALA A 168 -6.59 -10.59 3.83
N ILE A 169 -6.24 -11.81 3.43
CA ILE A 169 -6.11 -12.25 2.04
C ILE A 169 -7.22 -13.27 1.77
N ASN A 170 -8.07 -12.98 0.79
CA ASN A 170 -9.21 -13.83 0.42
C ASN A 170 -8.86 -14.80 -0.71
N GLU A 171 -7.94 -14.44 -1.61
CA GLU A 171 -7.50 -15.30 -2.73
C GLU A 171 -6.08 -14.93 -3.19
N VAL A 172 -5.28 -15.92 -3.60
CA VAL A 172 -4.07 -15.71 -4.42
C VAL A 172 -4.12 -16.60 -5.67
N THR A 173 -4.28 -15.97 -6.84
CA THR A 173 -4.31 -16.66 -8.15
C THR A 173 -2.99 -16.46 -8.88
N LYS A 174 -2.30 -17.53 -9.28
CA LYS A 174 -1.22 -17.42 -10.27
C LYS A 174 -1.79 -17.05 -11.64
N LEU A 175 -1.20 -16.04 -12.27
CA LEU A 175 -1.48 -15.64 -13.65
C LEU A 175 -0.41 -16.19 -14.61
N ASP A 176 -0.50 -15.82 -15.89
CA ASP A 176 0.52 -16.11 -16.90
C ASP A 176 1.87 -15.45 -16.58
N MET A 177 2.92 -15.96 -17.22
CA MET A 177 4.25 -15.33 -17.19
C MET A 177 4.31 -14.05 -18.04
N ASP A 178 5.17 -13.12 -17.65
CA ASP A 178 5.46 -11.86 -18.33
C ASP A 178 6.97 -11.80 -18.63
N GLY A 179 7.34 -12.34 -19.80
CA GLY A 179 8.72 -12.74 -20.08
C GLY A 179 9.17 -13.83 -19.10
N ASP A 180 10.33 -13.63 -18.48
CA ASP A 180 10.88 -14.52 -17.45
C ASP A 180 10.33 -14.26 -16.04
N ASN A 181 9.28 -13.43 -15.89
CA ASN A 181 8.68 -13.07 -14.61
C ASN A 181 7.37 -13.82 -14.36
N TYR A 182 7.10 -14.14 -13.09
CA TYR A 182 5.79 -14.64 -12.65
C TYR A 182 4.85 -13.49 -12.30
N ARG A 183 3.57 -13.63 -12.64
CA ARG A 183 2.51 -12.73 -12.18
C ARG A 183 1.55 -13.45 -11.24
N PHE A 184 1.15 -12.77 -10.18
CA PHE A 184 0.16 -13.26 -9.22
C PHE A 184 -0.86 -12.16 -8.95
N LYS A 185 -2.12 -12.55 -8.89
CA LYS A 185 -3.23 -11.71 -8.47
C LYS A 185 -3.58 -12.05 -7.02
N ILE A 186 -3.72 -11.04 -6.18
CA ILE A 186 -4.06 -11.13 -4.77
C ILE A 186 -5.35 -10.35 -4.55
N ALA A 187 -6.35 -10.98 -3.94
CA ALA A 187 -7.55 -10.32 -3.46
C ALA A 187 -7.43 -10.09 -1.95
N PHE A 188 -7.29 -8.83 -1.53
CA PHE A 188 -7.25 -8.45 -0.12
C PHE A 188 -8.64 -8.10 0.41
N ASP A 189 -8.97 -8.59 1.61
CA ASP A 189 -10.22 -8.33 2.31
C ASP A 189 -10.43 -6.82 2.52
N LYS A 190 -11.53 -6.31 1.99
CA LYS A 190 -11.83 -4.87 1.96
C LYS A 190 -11.93 -4.19 3.33
N GLU A 191 -12.14 -4.92 4.42
CA GLU A 191 -12.19 -4.39 5.80
C GLU A 191 -10.87 -4.61 6.54
N LYS A 192 -10.40 -5.87 6.61
CA LYS A 192 -9.26 -6.28 7.44
C LYS A 192 -7.92 -5.90 6.85
N ALA A 193 -7.80 -5.85 5.52
CA ALA A 193 -6.56 -5.45 4.87
C ALA A 193 -6.38 -3.92 4.86
N THR A 194 -7.48 -3.17 4.88
CA THR A 194 -7.50 -1.73 4.56
C THR A 194 -7.46 -0.82 5.79
N THR A 195 -7.49 -1.34 7.02
CA THR A 195 -7.62 -0.57 8.28
C THR A 195 -6.75 0.68 8.34
N ASN A 196 -5.49 0.58 7.90
CA ASN A 196 -4.51 1.66 8.00
C ASN A 196 -4.46 2.51 6.72
N VAL A 197 -4.75 1.90 5.57
CA VAL A 197 -5.01 2.60 4.31
C VAL A 197 -6.15 3.60 4.50
N ARG A 198 -7.20 3.23 5.25
CA ARG A 198 -8.29 4.14 5.66
C ARG A 198 -7.77 5.34 6.48
N ILE A 199 -6.83 5.14 7.40
CA ILE A 199 -6.23 6.23 8.21
C ILE A 199 -5.49 7.21 7.29
N GLN A 200 -4.58 6.72 6.45
CA GLN A 200 -3.83 7.56 5.52
C GLN A 200 -4.73 8.34 4.56
N MET A 201 -5.71 7.66 3.96
CA MET A 201 -6.71 8.28 3.08
C MET A 201 -7.50 9.38 3.81
N LYS A 202 -7.82 9.20 5.10
CA LYS A 202 -8.52 10.21 5.89
C LYS A 202 -7.64 11.43 6.17
N GLU A 203 -6.40 11.21 6.63
CA GLU A 203 -5.55 12.30 7.11
C GLU A 203 -4.88 13.06 5.95
N PHE A 204 -4.26 12.37 4.99
CA PHE A 204 -3.72 13.01 3.78
C PHE A 204 -4.82 13.53 2.85
N GLY A 205 -5.97 12.85 2.81
CA GLY A 205 -7.14 13.28 2.04
C GLY A 205 -8.04 14.27 2.78
N ALA A 206 -7.69 14.74 3.99
CA ALA A 206 -8.52 15.63 4.81
C ALA A 206 -10.03 15.25 4.84
N LEU A 207 -10.33 13.94 4.88
CA LEU A 207 -11.69 13.42 4.80
C LEU A 207 -12.41 13.64 6.13
N ILE A 208 -13.73 13.79 6.07
CA ILE A 208 -14.57 13.91 7.28
C ILE A 208 -14.62 12.58 8.04
N ASP A 209 -14.58 11.46 7.31
CA ASP A 209 -14.64 10.11 7.86
C ASP A 209 -13.74 9.17 7.05
N TYR A 210 -13.48 7.98 7.58
CA TYR A 210 -12.73 6.93 6.92
C TYR A 210 -13.44 6.47 5.63
N PRO A 211 -12.69 6.12 4.57
CA PRO A 211 -13.28 5.65 3.33
C PRO A 211 -13.87 4.23 3.46
N ASP A 212 -15.03 4.04 2.82
CA ASP A 212 -15.79 2.78 2.78
C ASP A 212 -15.42 2.01 1.50
N PHE A 213 -14.68 0.90 1.63
CA PHE A 213 -14.28 0.08 0.49
C PHE A 213 -15.43 -0.82 0.01
N LEU A 214 -15.80 -0.67 -1.26
CA LEU A 214 -16.99 -1.30 -1.85
C LEU A 214 -16.74 -2.77 -2.24
N SER A 215 -15.49 -3.14 -2.50
CA SER A 215 -15.08 -4.48 -2.91
C SER A 215 -13.68 -4.80 -2.39
N ASP A 216 -13.31 -6.09 -2.41
CA ASP A 216 -11.95 -6.53 -2.15
C ASP A 216 -10.94 -5.89 -3.11
N ILE A 217 -9.75 -5.63 -2.59
CA ILE A 217 -8.71 -4.88 -3.28
C ILE A 217 -7.96 -5.83 -4.19
N GLN A 218 -7.85 -5.46 -5.48
CA GLN A 218 -7.24 -6.30 -6.49
C GLN A 218 -5.82 -5.83 -6.72
N VAL A 219 -4.84 -6.64 -6.34
CA VAL A 219 -3.42 -6.35 -6.51
C VAL A 219 -2.80 -7.40 -7.42
N THR A 220 -2.18 -6.98 -8.51
CA THR A 220 -1.35 -7.86 -9.35
C THR A 220 0.11 -7.55 -9.12
N ILE A 221 0.91 -8.52 -8.72
CA ILE A 221 2.36 -8.37 -8.58
C ILE A 221 3.09 -9.13 -9.68
N THR A 222 4.15 -8.52 -10.22
CA THR A 222 5.11 -9.13 -11.14
C THR A 222 6.43 -9.34 -10.39
N LEU A 223 6.88 -10.59 -10.34
CA LEU A 223 8.04 -11.06 -9.58
C LEU A 223 9.05 -11.79 -10.48
N LYS A 224 10.33 -11.62 -10.21
CA LYS A 224 11.38 -12.51 -10.73
C LYS A 224 11.29 -13.89 -10.05
N ASN A 225 12.00 -14.87 -10.61
CA ASN A 225 12.09 -16.24 -10.07
C ASN A 225 12.57 -16.32 -8.61
N ASP A 226 13.29 -15.31 -8.13
CA ASP A 226 13.82 -15.23 -6.76
C ASP A 226 12.96 -14.34 -5.82
N TYR A 227 11.70 -14.11 -6.19
CA TYR A 227 10.73 -13.21 -5.55
C TYR A 227 11.10 -11.73 -5.55
N THR A 228 12.19 -11.30 -6.22
CA THR A 228 12.49 -9.86 -6.39
C THR A 228 11.33 -9.19 -7.14
N PRO A 229 10.66 -8.17 -6.55
CA PRO A 229 9.54 -7.53 -7.22
C PRO A 229 10.02 -6.62 -8.36
N VAL A 230 9.21 -6.55 -9.41
CA VAL A 230 9.44 -5.71 -10.58
C VAL A 230 8.38 -4.62 -10.65
N LYS A 231 7.11 -5.04 -10.55
CA LYS A 231 5.94 -4.18 -10.70
C LYS A 231 4.83 -4.65 -9.76
N LEU A 232 4.01 -3.71 -9.31
CA LEU A 232 2.70 -3.96 -8.73
C LEU A 232 1.67 -3.10 -9.46
N GLU A 233 0.48 -3.65 -9.69
CA GLU A 233 -0.67 -2.97 -10.30
C GLU A 233 -1.86 -3.11 -9.32
N LEU A 234 -2.52 -2.00 -8.97
CA LEU A 234 -3.66 -2.01 -8.04
C LEU A 234 -4.93 -1.48 -8.69
N GLU A 235 -6.08 -2.11 -8.39
CA GLU A 235 -7.41 -1.52 -8.52
C GLU A 235 -8.16 -1.56 -7.19
N SER A 236 -8.79 -0.44 -6.81
CA SER A 236 -9.73 -0.37 -5.68
C SER A 236 -10.92 0.56 -5.96
N ARG A 237 -12.01 0.31 -5.24
CA ARG A 237 -13.26 1.08 -5.30
C ARG A 237 -13.75 1.37 -3.89
N TYR A 238 -14.02 2.63 -3.60
CA TYR A 238 -14.45 3.08 -2.27
C TYR A 238 -15.30 4.34 -2.35
N LYS A 239 -15.93 4.70 -1.24
CA LYS A 239 -16.53 6.02 -1.03
C LYS A 239 -15.67 6.85 -0.09
N ALA A 240 -15.55 8.14 -0.37
CA ALA A 240 -14.84 9.09 0.47
C ALA A 240 -15.77 10.26 0.86
N ALA A 241 -15.90 10.54 2.15
CA ALA A 241 -16.76 11.61 2.67
C ALA A 241 -16.00 12.93 2.81
N GLN A 242 -16.46 13.98 2.13
CA GLN A 242 -15.89 15.33 2.22
C GLN A 242 -17.01 16.36 2.48
N SER A 243 -16.63 17.59 2.81
CA SER A 243 -17.56 18.67 3.18
C SER A 243 -18.59 19.04 2.10
N MET A 244 -18.32 18.68 0.84
CA MET A 244 -19.20 18.94 -0.31
C MET A 244 -20.04 17.71 -0.71
N GLY A 245 -19.93 16.59 0.01
CA GLY A 245 -20.65 15.34 -0.22
C GLY A 245 -19.74 14.11 -0.25
N THR A 246 -20.33 12.95 -0.54
CA THR A 246 -19.62 11.68 -0.66
C THR A 246 -19.23 11.43 -2.12
N ALA A 247 -17.94 11.30 -2.40
CA ALA A 247 -17.43 10.86 -3.68
C ALA A 247 -17.47 9.33 -3.78
N SER A 248 -17.85 8.80 -4.93
CA SER A 248 -17.57 7.41 -5.32
C SER A 248 -16.28 7.40 -6.12
N CYS A 249 -15.28 6.67 -5.65
CA CYS A 249 -13.92 6.69 -6.18
C CYS A 249 -13.54 5.36 -6.82
N HIS A 250 -12.84 5.43 -7.94
CA HIS A 250 -12.17 4.30 -8.57
C HIS A 250 -10.69 4.65 -8.73
N GLN A 251 -9.82 3.92 -8.04
CA GLN A 251 -8.38 4.16 -7.98
C GLN A 251 -7.64 3.06 -8.69
N GLN A 252 -6.75 3.44 -9.60
CA GLN A 252 -5.83 2.55 -10.30
C GLN A 252 -4.43 3.15 -10.30
N TYR A 253 -3.43 2.36 -9.91
CA TYR A 253 -2.03 2.80 -9.94
C TYR A 253 -1.07 1.64 -10.20
N THR A 254 0.13 1.98 -10.66
CA THR A 254 1.26 1.08 -10.84
C THR A 254 2.40 1.50 -9.92
N VAL A 255 3.07 0.53 -9.30
CA VAL A 255 4.31 0.73 -8.54
C VAL A 255 5.42 -0.02 -9.26
N THR A 256 6.53 0.66 -9.53
CA THR A 256 7.74 0.06 -10.11
C THR A 256 8.85 0.04 -9.08
N TYR A 257 9.50 -1.11 -8.90
CA TYR A 257 10.58 -1.30 -7.92
C TYR A 257 11.94 -1.38 -8.61
N SER A 258 12.96 -0.73 -8.04
CA SER A 258 14.30 -0.63 -8.63
C SER A 258 15.39 -0.37 -7.58
N SER A 259 16.64 -0.35 -8.04
CA SER A 259 17.84 -0.03 -7.26
C SER A 259 18.02 -0.82 -5.96
N PHE A 260 17.79 -2.13 -6.05
CA PHE A 260 17.95 -3.06 -4.94
C PHE A 260 19.41 -3.22 -4.52
N ASN A 261 19.73 -2.92 -3.27
CA ASN A 261 21.10 -2.94 -2.71
C ASN A 261 22.09 -2.02 -3.45
N GLU A 262 21.58 -1.00 -4.15
CA GLU A 262 22.38 0.04 -4.81
C GLU A 262 22.47 1.31 -3.94
N SER A 263 23.41 2.21 -4.27
CA SER A 263 23.44 3.55 -3.66
C SER A 263 22.33 4.41 -4.24
N ILE A 264 21.43 4.92 -3.38
CA ILE A 264 20.29 5.76 -3.77
C ILE A 264 20.41 7.13 -3.10
N GLU A 265 20.35 8.19 -3.90
CA GLU A 265 20.28 9.56 -3.40
C GLU A 265 18.92 9.85 -2.76
N VAL A 266 18.94 10.40 -1.55
CA VAL A 266 17.75 10.82 -0.80
C VAL A 266 17.58 12.34 -0.97
N PRO A 267 16.46 12.84 -1.52
CA PRO A 267 16.28 14.26 -1.79
C PRO A 267 16.48 15.13 -0.56
N ASN A 268 17.23 16.23 -0.68
CA ASN A 268 17.49 17.22 0.38
C ASN A 268 18.17 16.68 1.66
N LEU A 269 18.76 15.47 1.64
CA LEU A 269 19.23 14.78 2.85
C LEU A 269 20.13 15.62 3.78
N ASP A 270 21.07 16.39 3.23
CA ASP A 270 22.00 17.20 4.04
C ASP A 270 21.28 18.28 4.86
N THR A 271 20.22 18.89 4.33
CA THR A 271 19.35 19.80 5.07
C THR A 271 18.60 19.06 6.18
N ILE A 272 18.07 17.87 5.87
CA ILE A 272 17.23 17.07 6.76
C ILE A 272 17.98 16.51 7.96
N LYS A 273 19.26 16.12 7.80
CA LYS A 273 20.10 15.63 8.92
C LYS A 273 20.10 16.60 10.11
N SER A 274 20.17 17.91 9.83
CA SER A 274 20.09 18.96 10.86
C SER A 274 18.77 19.02 11.66
N TYR A 275 17.73 18.28 11.27
CA TYR A 275 16.47 18.12 12.02
C TYR A 275 16.43 16.82 12.83
N PHE A 276 17.22 15.82 12.47
CA PHE A 276 17.41 14.62 13.29
C PHE A 276 18.34 14.87 14.49
N ASP A 277 19.30 15.78 14.35
CA ASP A 277 20.26 16.16 15.41
C ASP A 277 19.70 17.16 16.46
N LYS A 278 18.45 17.62 16.27
CA LYS A 278 17.71 18.48 17.22
C LYS A 278 16.94 17.65 18.25
#